data_AF-A0A925RRU1-F1
#
_entry.id   AF-A0A925RRU1-F1
#
_cell.length_a   1.000
_cell.length_b   1.000
_cell.length_c   1.000
_cell.angle_alpha   90.00
_cell.angle_beta   90.00
_cell.angle_gamma   90.00
#
_symmetry.space_group_name_H-M   'P 1'
#
loop_
_entity.id
_entity.type
_entity.pdbx_description
1 polymer ?
#
loop_
_entity_poly.entity_id
_entity_poly.type
_entity_poly.pdbx_seq_one_letter_code
_entity_poly.pdbx_strand_id
1 'polypeptide(L)'
;MKRNRRQENPQGLEPLARQAQDYALHMMRTTGSVPPTVIADTDEGFVFCMPTALTDDAAKDRFAEVTRLFAIGQSARSIVMIAEAWARHPDARGHLDTETPPSQAPDRKEVVVLMLEDHSRNATRMLPILRDDADVFSGFGDPGPLQFGESQGRFSGLMPRNKPSVREAAQARTTLISLGMNIINRGFDPTMN
;
A
#
# COMPACT_ATOMS: atom_id res chain seq x y z
N MET A 1 8.68 -39.79 18.85
CA MET A 1 9.27 -38.49 18.47
C MET A 1 9.10 -38.26 16.98
N LYS A 2 8.09 -37.49 16.57
CA LYS A 2 8.00 -36.92 15.21
C LYS A 2 8.19 -35.42 15.38
N ARG A 3 9.37 -34.91 15.01
CA ARG A 3 9.62 -33.47 14.93
C ARG A 3 8.73 -32.95 13.80
N ASN A 4 7.62 -32.31 14.16
CA ASN A 4 6.80 -31.54 13.23
C ASN A 4 7.69 -30.44 12.65
N ARG A 5 8.15 -30.71 11.44
CA ARG A 5 8.91 -29.81 10.59
C ARG A 5 8.00 -28.60 10.30
N ARG A 6 8.29 -27.48 10.98
CA ARG A 6 7.85 -26.10 10.70
C ARG A 6 6.53 -25.98 9.91
N GLN A 7 5.42 -25.80 10.61
CA GLN A 7 4.38 -24.88 10.14
C GLN A 7 4.92 -23.46 10.30
N GLU A 8 5.82 -23.04 9.41
CA GLU A 8 6.13 -21.64 9.19
C GLU A 8 5.55 -21.31 7.81
N ASN A 9 4.28 -20.91 7.76
CA ASN A 9 3.76 -20.19 6.61
C ASN A 9 3.07 -18.85 6.97
N PRO A 10 3.84 -17.85 7.44
CA PRO A 10 3.46 -16.43 7.43
C PRO A 10 4.06 -15.63 6.24
N GLN A 11 4.37 -16.24 5.09
CA GLN A 11 5.18 -15.65 3.98
C GLN A 11 4.37 -14.98 2.82
N GLY A 12 3.31 -14.22 3.11
CA GLY A 12 2.38 -13.73 2.07
C GLY A 12 2.59 -12.28 1.65
N LEU A 13 1.74 -11.42 2.19
CA LEU A 13 1.77 -9.96 2.13
C LEU A 13 1.31 -9.38 3.48
N GLU A 14 0.92 -10.24 4.43
CA GLU A 14 0.30 -9.93 5.71
C GLU A 14 1.19 -9.16 6.67
N PRO A 15 2.49 -9.48 6.84
CA PRO A 15 3.37 -8.64 7.65
C PRO A 15 3.44 -7.20 7.12
N LEU A 16 3.52 -7.04 5.80
CA LEU A 16 3.55 -5.74 5.14
C LEU A 16 2.18 -5.02 5.26
N ALA A 17 1.07 -5.75 5.13
CA ALA A 17 -0.28 -5.22 5.35
C ALA A 17 -0.45 -4.68 6.79
N ARG A 18 0.09 -5.40 7.78
CA ARG A 18 0.06 -4.96 9.18
C ARG A 18 0.88 -3.69 9.37
N GLN A 19 2.11 -3.65 8.85
CA GLN A 19 2.95 -2.45 8.90
C GLN A 19 2.26 -1.24 8.27
N ALA A 20 1.62 -1.43 7.11
CA ALA A 20 0.89 -0.36 6.44
C ALA A 20 -0.33 0.12 7.22
N GLN A 21 -1.05 -0.79 7.88
CA GLN A 21 -2.17 -0.45 8.75
C GLN A 21 -1.70 0.34 9.98
N ASP A 22 -0.58 -0.06 10.60
CA ASP A 22 0.00 0.65 11.75
C ASP A 22 0.46 2.07 11.36
N TYR A 23 1.10 2.21 10.20
CA TYR A 23 1.44 3.51 9.62
C TYR A 23 0.19 4.37 9.36
N ALA A 24 -0.82 3.82 8.69
CA ALA A 24 -2.06 4.55 8.40
C ALA A 24 -2.76 4.99 9.69
N LEU A 25 -2.81 4.13 10.71
CA LEU A 25 -3.39 4.45 12.01
C LEU A 25 -2.64 5.61 12.68
N HIS A 26 -1.31 5.58 12.64
CA HIS A 26 -0.50 6.66 13.18
C HIS A 26 -0.78 7.99 12.45
N MET A 27 -0.73 7.99 11.11
CA MET A 27 -0.93 9.20 10.31
C MET A 27 -2.33 9.81 10.50
N MET A 28 -3.38 8.98 10.53
CA MET A 28 -4.74 9.44 10.82
C MET A 28 -4.85 10.06 12.21
N ARG A 29 -4.21 9.48 13.22
CA ARG A 29 -4.23 10.00 14.60
C ARG A 29 -3.44 11.29 14.77
N THR A 30 -2.33 11.44 14.08
CA THR A 30 -1.42 12.58 14.27
C THR A 30 -1.73 13.75 13.34
N THR A 31 -2.23 13.49 12.13
CA THR A 31 -2.43 14.52 11.10
C THR A 31 -3.85 14.58 10.55
N GLY A 32 -4.72 13.63 10.91
CA GLY A 32 -6.09 13.56 10.40
C GLY A 32 -6.20 13.05 8.96
N SER A 33 -5.07 12.72 8.31
CA SER A 33 -5.05 12.15 6.97
C SER A 33 -3.86 11.20 6.75
N VAL A 34 -3.92 10.37 5.70
CA VAL A 34 -2.82 9.52 5.24
C VAL A 34 -2.31 10.04 3.89
N PRO A 35 -1.07 10.56 3.81
CA PRO A 35 -0.50 10.92 2.52
C PRO A 35 -0.30 9.65 1.68
N PRO A 36 -0.50 9.73 0.35
CA PRO A 36 -0.20 8.61 -0.53
C PRO A 36 1.23 8.11 -0.30
N THR A 37 1.42 6.82 -0.02
CA THR A 37 2.72 6.29 0.43
C THR A 37 2.94 4.89 -0.08
N VAL A 38 4.16 4.59 -0.53
CA VAL A 38 4.58 3.22 -0.81
C VAL A 38 5.56 2.76 0.26
N ILE A 39 5.34 1.55 0.78
CA ILE A 39 6.28 0.84 1.65
C ILE A 39 6.78 -0.39 0.89
N ALA A 40 8.10 -0.55 0.81
CA ALA A 40 8.75 -1.74 0.28
C ALA A 40 9.30 -2.60 1.41
N ASP A 41 9.02 -3.90 1.38
CA ASP A 41 9.70 -4.91 2.19
C ASP A 41 11.00 -5.33 1.51
N THR A 42 12.13 -5.10 2.17
CA THR A 42 13.47 -5.40 1.63
C THR A 42 14.24 -6.31 2.59
N ASP A 43 15.42 -6.78 2.18
CA ASP A 43 16.32 -7.52 3.06
C ASP A 43 16.89 -6.64 4.20
N GLU A 44 16.84 -5.32 4.06
CA GLU A 44 17.29 -4.33 5.07
C GLU A 44 16.13 -3.81 5.94
N GLY A 45 14.91 -4.30 5.72
CA GLY A 45 13.69 -3.85 6.40
C GLY A 45 12.78 -3.02 5.50
N PHE A 46 11.88 -2.24 6.12
CA PHE A 46 10.90 -1.44 5.38
C PHE A 46 11.47 -0.10 4.92
N VAL A 47 11.31 0.21 3.63
CA VAL A 47 11.72 1.48 3.02
C VAL A 47 10.51 2.22 2.50
N PHE A 48 10.42 3.52 2.77
CA PHE A 48 9.26 4.35 2.45
C PHE A 48 9.55 5.26 1.26
N CYS A 49 8.56 5.40 0.37
CA CYS A 49 8.55 6.33 -0.73
C CYS A 49 7.26 7.16 -0.69
N MET A 50 7.42 8.46 -0.44
CA MET A 50 6.32 9.42 -0.30
C MET A 50 6.42 10.47 -1.41
N PRO A 51 5.40 10.66 -2.27
CA PRO A 51 5.33 11.76 -3.20
C PRO A 51 5.00 13.07 -2.46
N THR A 52 5.38 14.21 -3.03
CA THR A 52 5.03 15.52 -2.49
C THR A 52 3.52 15.78 -2.59
N ALA A 53 2.88 15.38 -3.70
CA ALA A 53 1.42 15.38 -3.87
C ALA A 53 1.01 14.56 -5.11
N LEU A 54 -0.25 14.09 -5.16
CA LEU A 54 -0.86 13.41 -6.32
C LEU A 54 -2.01 14.24 -6.91
N THR A 55 -1.72 15.48 -7.31
CA THR A 55 -2.71 16.52 -7.65
C THR A 55 -3.46 16.29 -8.96
N ASP A 56 -2.83 15.66 -9.95
CA ASP A 56 -3.40 15.42 -11.27
C ASP A 56 -2.99 14.03 -11.80
N ASP A 57 -3.50 13.66 -12.97
CA ASP A 57 -3.21 12.35 -13.56
C ASP A 57 -1.73 12.19 -13.95
N ALA A 58 -1.06 13.26 -14.40
CA ALA A 58 0.36 13.21 -14.74
C ALA A 58 1.23 12.97 -13.48
N ALA A 59 0.89 13.59 -12.35
CA ALA A 59 1.53 13.36 -11.07
C ALA A 59 1.34 11.91 -10.60
N LYS A 60 0.15 11.36 -10.79
CA LYS A 60 -0.16 9.95 -10.45
C LYS A 60 0.59 8.96 -11.34
N ASP A 61 0.64 9.20 -12.64
CA ASP A 61 1.35 8.33 -13.58
C ASP A 61 2.85 8.38 -13.33
N ARG A 62 3.42 9.58 -13.12
CA ARG A 62 4.82 9.74 -12.70
C ARG A 62 5.11 9.02 -11.39
N PHE A 63 4.21 9.10 -10.42
CA PHE A 63 4.40 8.39 -9.15
C PHE A 63 4.39 6.88 -9.34
N ALA A 64 3.48 6.34 -10.15
CA ALA A 64 3.47 4.91 -10.47
C ALA A 64 4.78 4.45 -11.15
N GLU A 65 5.32 5.24 -12.07
CA GLU A 65 6.63 4.97 -12.69
C GLU A 65 7.78 5.00 -11.68
N VAL A 66 7.80 6.01 -10.81
CA VAL A 66 8.77 6.12 -9.72
C VAL A 66 8.65 4.93 -8.78
N THR A 67 7.44 4.48 -8.45
CA THR A 67 7.21 3.32 -7.60
C THR A 67 7.77 2.04 -8.22
N ARG A 68 7.59 1.82 -9.54
CA ARG A 68 8.18 0.67 -10.24
C ARG A 68 9.71 0.69 -10.16
N LEU A 69 10.31 1.84 -10.41
CA LEU A 69 11.76 2.02 -10.26
C LEU A 69 12.21 1.83 -8.82
N PHE A 70 11.42 2.31 -7.85
CA PHE A 70 11.68 2.16 -6.42
C PHE A 70 11.67 0.68 -6.00
N ALA A 71 10.67 -0.10 -6.41
CA ALA A 71 10.61 -1.54 -6.14
C ALA A 71 11.84 -2.27 -6.68
N ILE A 72 12.28 -1.92 -7.90
CA ILE A 72 13.51 -2.46 -8.51
C ILE A 72 14.76 -2.02 -7.74
N GLY A 73 14.88 -0.73 -7.49
CA GLY A 73 16.04 -0.12 -6.86
C GLY A 73 16.25 -0.57 -5.42
N GLN A 74 15.18 -0.92 -4.71
CA GLN A 74 15.26 -1.46 -3.35
C GLN A 74 15.35 -2.99 -3.31
N SER A 75 15.36 -3.66 -4.47
CA SER A 75 15.28 -5.13 -4.55
C SER A 75 14.13 -5.68 -3.70
N ALA A 76 12.98 -5.00 -3.73
CA ALA A 76 11.85 -5.30 -2.86
C ALA A 76 11.40 -6.75 -3.02
N ARG A 77 10.95 -7.38 -1.93
CA ARG A 77 10.26 -8.68 -1.95
C ARG A 77 8.76 -8.50 -2.18
N SER A 78 8.21 -7.44 -1.61
CA SER A 78 6.83 -7.01 -1.78
C SER A 78 6.72 -5.51 -1.54
N ILE A 79 5.64 -4.91 -2.01
CA ILE A 79 5.30 -3.51 -1.81
C ILE A 79 3.84 -3.37 -1.39
N VAL A 80 3.54 -2.26 -0.73
CA VAL A 80 2.18 -1.80 -0.45
C VAL A 80 2.07 -0.33 -0.79
N MET A 81 1.10 0.01 -1.63
CA MET A 81 0.64 1.38 -1.83
C MET A 81 -0.52 1.67 -0.87
N ILE A 82 -0.43 2.80 -0.20
CA ILE A 82 -1.39 3.28 0.80
C ILE A 82 -1.96 4.60 0.28
N ALA A 83 -3.28 4.72 0.26
CA ALA A 83 -3.95 5.97 -0.07
C ALA A 83 -5.31 6.06 0.60
N GLU A 84 -5.76 7.27 0.89
CA GLU A 84 -7.17 7.52 1.16
C GLU A 84 -7.98 7.43 -0.13
N ALA A 85 -9.17 6.84 -0.04
CA ALA A 85 -10.08 6.71 -1.14
C ALA A 85 -11.54 6.74 -0.66
N TRP A 86 -12.42 7.02 -1.61
CA TRP A 86 -13.84 6.72 -1.46
C TRP A 86 -14.10 5.38 -2.13
N ALA A 87 -14.60 4.40 -1.37
CA ALA A 87 -14.90 3.08 -1.88
C ALA A 87 -16.36 2.72 -1.62
N ARG A 88 -16.89 1.87 -2.49
CA ARG A 88 -18.16 1.18 -2.24
C ARG A 88 -17.87 -0.17 -1.61
N HIS A 89 -18.77 -0.60 -0.74
CA HIS A 89 -18.72 -1.93 -0.16
C HIS A 89 -19.79 -2.82 -0.80
N PRO A 90 -19.56 -4.14 -0.84
CA PRO A 90 -20.62 -5.07 -1.18
C PRO A 90 -21.84 -4.84 -0.28
N ASP A 91 -23.04 -4.98 -0.84
CA ASP A 91 -24.28 -4.92 -0.09
C ASP A 91 -24.40 -6.12 0.88
N ALA A 92 -25.49 -6.17 1.67
CA ALA A 92 -25.72 -7.27 2.62
C ALA A 92 -25.87 -8.65 1.95
N ARG A 93 -26.03 -8.71 0.62
CA ARG A 93 -26.08 -9.94 -0.19
C ARG A 93 -24.74 -10.27 -0.84
N GLY A 94 -23.71 -9.44 -0.60
CA GLY A 94 -22.37 -9.59 -1.17
C GLY A 94 -22.24 -9.05 -2.60
N HIS A 95 -23.21 -8.31 -3.12
CA HIS A 95 -23.14 -7.70 -4.44
C HIS A 95 -22.40 -6.36 -4.38
N LEU A 96 -21.37 -6.19 -5.20
CA LEU A 96 -20.69 -4.92 -5.42
C LEU A 96 -21.10 -4.36 -6.79
N ASP A 97 -21.75 -3.21 -6.82
CA ASP A 97 -22.03 -2.51 -8.08
C ASP A 97 -20.75 -1.81 -8.57
N THR A 98 -20.26 -2.30 -9.71
CA THR A 98 -19.04 -1.86 -10.39
C THR A 98 -19.27 -0.79 -11.46
N GLU A 99 -20.53 -0.49 -11.78
CA GLU A 99 -20.89 0.46 -12.85
C GLU A 99 -20.97 1.89 -12.33
N THR A 100 -21.46 2.07 -11.09
CA THR A 100 -21.55 3.41 -10.48
C THR A 100 -20.20 3.80 -9.86
N PRO A 101 -19.53 4.87 -10.32
CA PRO A 101 -18.27 5.29 -9.73
C PRO A 101 -18.49 5.75 -8.28
N PRO A 102 -17.50 5.56 -7.38
CA PRO A 102 -17.66 5.94 -5.98
C PRO A 102 -18.09 7.39 -5.76
N SER A 103 -17.67 8.34 -6.60
CA SER A 103 -18.05 9.75 -6.50
C SER A 103 -19.57 10.00 -6.65
N GLN A 104 -20.29 9.10 -7.34
CA GLN A 104 -21.73 9.20 -7.57
C GLN A 104 -22.54 8.29 -6.63
N ALA A 105 -21.85 7.47 -5.84
CA ALA A 105 -22.46 6.52 -4.94
C ALA A 105 -22.82 7.19 -3.60
N PRO A 106 -24.09 7.16 -3.17
CA PRO A 106 -24.51 7.72 -1.88
C PRO A 106 -24.08 6.85 -0.69
N ASP A 107 -23.82 5.57 -0.93
CA ASP A 107 -23.39 4.57 0.05
C ASP A 107 -21.85 4.43 0.14
N ARG A 108 -21.11 5.31 -0.54
CA ARG A 108 -19.64 5.33 -0.47
C ARG A 108 -19.17 5.53 0.96
N LYS A 109 -18.04 4.91 1.29
CA LYS A 109 -17.36 5.10 2.57
C LYS A 109 -15.95 5.62 2.33
N GLU A 110 -15.49 6.46 3.25
CA GLU A 110 -14.08 6.80 3.35
C GLU A 110 -13.31 5.56 3.79
N VAL A 111 -12.23 5.25 3.08
CA VAL A 111 -11.36 4.14 3.41
C VAL A 111 -9.91 4.55 3.23
N VAL A 112 -9.02 3.92 3.98
CA VAL A 112 -7.62 3.79 3.55
C VAL A 112 -7.52 2.48 2.76
N VAL A 113 -7.11 2.56 1.50
CA VAL A 113 -6.85 1.38 0.66
C VAL A 113 -5.37 1.00 0.78
N LEU A 114 -5.14 -0.29 1.03
CA LEU A 114 -3.84 -0.94 0.96
C LEU A 114 -3.82 -1.80 -0.29
N MET A 115 -2.97 -1.47 -1.26
CA MET A 115 -2.77 -2.26 -2.48
C MET A 115 -1.39 -2.91 -2.41
N LEU A 116 -1.38 -4.24 -2.24
CA LEU A 116 -0.17 -5.01 -2.02
C LEU A 116 0.18 -5.83 -3.24
N GLU A 117 1.46 -5.88 -3.55
CA GLU A 117 1.99 -6.70 -4.64
C GLU A 117 3.29 -7.38 -4.21
N ASP A 118 3.45 -8.65 -4.55
CA ASP A 118 4.74 -9.32 -4.67
C ASP A 118 4.99 -9.70 -6.15
N HIS A 119 6.08 -10.41 -6.43
CA HIS A 119 6.42 -10.82 -7.81
C HIS A 119 5.35 -11.67 -8.52
N SER A 120 4.39 -12.23 -7.79
CA SER A 120 3.45 -13.27 -8.24
C SER A 120 1.99 -13.01 -7.90
N ARG A 121 1.72 -12.18 -6.90
CA ARG A 121 0.39 -11.99 -6.29
C ARG A 121 0.10 -10.52 -6.09
N ASN A 122 -1.18 -10.19 -6.23
CA ASN A 122 -1.74 -8.89 -5.92
C ASN A 122 -2.84 -9.08 -4.88
N ALA A 123 -2.93 -8.16 -3.93
CA ALA A 123 -3.94 -8.19 -2.90
C ALA A 123 -4.37 -6.79 -2.48
N THR A 124 -5.61 -6.66 -2.02
CA THR A 124 -6.16 -5.39 -1.53
C THR A 124 -6.76 -5.58 -0.14
N ARG A 125 -6.59 -4.58 0.72
CA ARG A 125 -7.33 -4.41 1.97
C ARG A 125 -7.88 -3.01 2.04
N MET A 126 -9.12 -2.86 2.47
CA MET A 126 -9.73 -1.56 2.73
C MET A 126 -9.90 -1.41 4.23
N LEU A 127 -9.46 -0.28 4.79
CA LEU A 127 -9.62 0.07 6.19
C LEU A 127 -10.72 1.15 6.27
N PRO A 128 -11.97 0.81 6.64
CA PRO A 128 -13.04 1.80 6.73
C PRO A 128 -12.68 2.88 7.75
N ILE A 129 -12.72 4.15 7.35
CA ILE A 129 -12.47 5.28 8.25
C ILE A 129 -13.75 5.53 9.05
N LEU A 130 -13.64 5.49 10.38
CA LEU A 130 -14.71 5.86 11.29
C LEU A 130 -14.42 7.24 11.87
N ARG A 131 -15.46 8.08 11.89
CA ARG A 131 -15.44 9.42 12.50
C ARG A 131 -16.44 9.49 13.62
N ASP A 132 -16.17 10.33 14.62
CA ASP A 132 -17.12 10.65 15.68
C ASP A 132 -18.11 11.75 15.25
N ASP A 133 -18.99 12.18 16.15
CA ASP A 133 -19.99 13.22 15.88
C ASP A 133 -19.38 14.59 15.56
N ALA A 134 -18.09 14.79 15.84
CA ALA A 134 -17.34 16.00 15.51
C ALA A 134 -16.55 15.87 14.19
N ASP A 135 -16.80 14.80 13.42
CA ASP A 135 -16.11 14.47 12.16
C ASP A 135 -14.61 14.16 12.33
N VAL A 136 -14.19 13.82 13.57
CA VAL A 136 -12.80 13.49 13.91
C VAL A 136 -12.59 11.98 13.80
N PHE A 137 -11.42 11.57 13.27
CA PHE A 137 -11.05 10.16 13.19
C PHE A 137 -11.10 9.47 14.56
N SER A 138 -11.95 8.45 14.68
CA SER A 138 -12.13 7.65 15.90
C SER A 138 -11.49 6.27 15.80
N GLY A 139 -11.22 5.78 14.59
CA GLY A 139 -10.54 4.51 14.34
C GLY A 139 -10.85 3.94 12.97
N PHE A 140 -10.31 2.74 12.70
CA PHE A 140 -10.72 1.96 11.54
C PHE A 140 -11.83 0.97 11.92
N GLY A 141 -12.79 0.78 11.02
CA GLY A 141 -13.79 -0.30 11.11
C GLY A 141 -13.19 -1.67 10.77
N ASP A 142 -14.03 -2.71 10.73
CA ASP A 142 -13.59 -4.04 10.34
C ASP A 142 -13.09 -4.04 8.89
N PRO A 143 -11.79 -4.34 8.65
CA PRO A 143 -11.23 -4.34 7.31
C PRO A 143 -11.53 -5.63 6.53
N GLY A 144 -12.08 -6.65 7.18
CA GLY A 144 -12.23 -7.99 6.61
C GLY A 144 -10.89 -8.66 6.26
N PRO A 145 -10.92 -9.80 5.56
CA PRO A 145 -9.72 -10.51 5.13
C PRO A 145 -8.97 -9.76 4.03
N LEU A 146 -7.68 -10.09 3.86
CA LEU A 146 -6.93 -9.66 2.68
C LEU A 146 -7.56 -10.28 1.42
N GLN A 147 -7.92 -9.45 0.44
CA GLN A 147 -8.56 -9.92 -0.79
C GLN A 147 -7.53 -10.08 -1.89
N PHE A 148 -7.30 -11.31 -2.33
CA PHE A 148 -6.40 -11.60 -3.45
C PHE A 148 -7.14 -11.56 -4.77
N GLY A 149 -6.50 -11.02 -5.81
CA GLY A 149 -7.09 -10.92 -7.14
C GLY A 149 -6.34 -9.92 -8.01
N GLU A 150 -6.68 -9.90 -9.30
CA GLU A 150 -6.11 -8.91 -10.20
C GLU A 150 -6.59 -7.51 -9.86
N SER A 151 -5.66 -6.56 -9.83
CA SER A 151 -5.95 -5.13 -9.72
C SER A 151 -5.77 -4.49 -11.09
N GLN A 152 -6.62 -3.51 -11.41
CA GLN A 152 -6.53 -2.74 -12.65
C GLN A 152 -6.30 -1.26 -12.34
N GLY A 153 -5.71 -0.55 -13.30
CA GLY A 153 -5.42 0.88 -13.21
C GLY A 153 -3.93 1.19 -13.04
N ARG A 154 -3.59 2.48 -12.96
CA ARG A 154 -2.19 2.95 -13.00
C ARG A 154 -1.30 2.45 -11.85
N PHE A 155 -1.89 2.18 -10.69
CA PHE A 155 -1.22 1.65 -9.51
C PHE A 155 -1.26 0.12 -9.42
N SER A 156 -1.59 -0.56 -10.52
CA SER A 156 -1.39 -2.00 -10.67
C SER A 156 -0.07 -2.30 -11.40
N GLY A 157 0.52 -3.46 -11.11
CA GLY A 157 1.80 -3.87 -11.69
C GLY A 157 2.93 -2.90 -11.32
N LEU A 158 2.93 -2.49 -10.05
CA LEU A 158 3.98 -1.71 -9.44
C LEU A 158 5.20 -2.59 -9.10
N MET A 159 4.95 -3.87 -8.79
CA MET A 159 5.99 -4.85 -8.54
C MET A 159 6.43 -5.54 -9.85
N PRO A 160 7.74 -5.66 -10.13
CA PRO A 160 8.21 -6.40 -11.30
C PRO A 160 7.89 -7.89 -11.16
N ARG A 161 7.42 -8.53 -12.24
CA ARG A 161 7.12 -9.98 -12.23
C ARG A 161 8.34 -10.87 -12.00
N ASN A 162 9.50 -10.43 -12.50
CA ASN A 162 10.76 -11.12 -12.31
C ASN A 162 11.59 -10.40 -11.26
N LYS A 163 12.31 -11.16 -10.44
CA LYS A 163 13.28 -10.58 -9.50
C LYS A 163 14.36 -9.82 -10.28
N PRO A 164 14.58 -8.53 -9.99
CA PRO A 164 15.61 -7.75 -10.67
C PRO A 164 17.01 -8.28 -10.38
N SER A 165 17.90 -8.18 -11.36
CA SER A 165 19.33 -8.39 -11.18
C SER A 165 19.97 -7.25 -10.39
N VAL A 166 21.17 -7.50 -9.83
CA VAL A 166 21.97 -6.49 -9.12
C VAL A 166 22.24 -5.26 -9.98
N ARG A 167 22.45 -5.46 -11.30
CA ARG A 167 22.70 -4.38 -12.26
C ARG A 167 21.45 -3.52 -12.46
N GLU A 168 20.29 -4.14 -12.66
CA GLU A 168 19.02 -3.42 -12.83
C GLU A 168 18.67 -2.62 -11.57
N ALA A 169 18.84 -3.22 -10.38
CA ALA A 169 18.64 -2.52 -9.11
C ALA A 169 19.58 -1.30 -8.98
N ALA A 170 20.87 -1.44 -9.33
CA ALA A 170 21.82 -0.32 -9.28
C ALA A 170 21.47 0.80 -10.27
N GLN A 171 21.01 0.44 -11.48
CA GLN A 171 20.58 1.41 -12.48
C GLN A 171 19.31 2.16 -12.03
N ALA A 172 18.33 1.44 -11.51
CA ALA A 172 17.10 2.05 -10.99
C ALA A 172 17.38 3.01 -9.83
N ARG A 173 18.28 2.65 -8.90
CA ARG A 173 18.73 3.58 -7.83
C ARG A 173 19.35 4.85 -8.39
N THR A 174 20.19 4.73 -9.41
CA THR A 174 20.83 5.89 -10.07
C THR A 174 19.78 6.80 -10.71
N THR A 175 18.77 6.22 -11.37
CA THR A 175 17.66 6.97 -11.95
C THR A 175 16.81 7.66 -10.88
N LEU A 176 16.53 7.01 -9.76
CA LEU A 176 15.77 7.63 -8.66
C LEU A 176 16.50 8.85 -8.08
N ILE A 177 17.82 8.76 -7.93
CA ILE A 177 18.66 9.88 -7.48
C ILE A 177 18.60 11.04 -8.49
N SER A 178 18.71 10.76 -9.79
CA SER A 178 18.65 11.82 -10.81
C SER A 178 17.27 12.48 -10.92
N LEU A 179 16.21 11.77 -10.55
CA LEU A 179 14.85 12.31 -10.42
C LEU A 179 14.63 13.13 -9.15
N GLY A 180 15.64 13.24 -8.26
CA GLY A 180 15.56 13.98 -7.01
C GLY A 180 14.73 13.28 -5.93
N MET A 181 14.51 11.97 -6.04
CA MET A 181 13.73 11.22 -5.05
C MET A 181 14.55 11.03 -3.77
N ASN A 182 14.05 11.58 -2.66
CA ASN A 182 14.66 11.42 -1.34
C ASN A 182 14.15 10.13 -0.71
N ILE A 183 14.86 9.03 -0.94
CA ILE A 183 14.51 7.71 -0.38
C ILE A 183 14.93 7.68 1.09
N ILE A 184 13.95 7.61 1.99
CA ILE A 184 14.21 7.58 3.43
C ILE A 184 14.39 6.11 3.86
N ASN A 185 15.64 5.69 4.05
CA ASN A 185 16.00 4.38 4.62
C ASN A 185 15.88 4.40 6.15
N ARG A 186 14.68 4.63 6.68
CA ARG A 186 14.38 4.37 8.09
C ARG A 186 13.03 3.69 8.18
N GLY A 187 13.02 2.47 8.71
CA GLY A 187 11.78 1.79 9.07
C GLY A 187 10.99 2.70 10.00
N PHE A 188 9.71 2.89 9.69
CA PHE A 188 8.77 3.52 10.60
C PHE A 188 8.65 2.63 11.86
N ASP A 189 9.15 3.13 12.98
CA ASP A 189 8.96 2.53 14.30
C ASP A 189 7.81 3.28 15.00
N PRO A 190 6.62 2.66 15.14
CA PRO A 190 5.48 3.30 15.80
C PRO A 190 5.71 3.57 17.31
N THR A 191 6.82 3.10 17.88
CA THR A 191 7.18 3.32 19.29
C THR A 191 8.16 4.46 19.52
N MET A 192 8.69 5.08 18.46
CA MET A 192 9.48 6.30 18.58
C MET A 192 8.56 7.51 18.80
N ASN A 193 8.27 7.79 20.07
CA ASN A 193 7.80 9.09 20.57
C ASN A 193 8.96 10.09 20.67
#